data_AF-A0A953U887-F1
#
_entry.id   AF-A0A953U887-F1
#
_cell.length_a   1.000
_cell.length_b   1.000
_cell.length_c   1.000
_cell.angle_alpha   90.00
_cell.angle_beta   90.00
_cell.angle_gamma   90.00
#
_symmetry.space_group_name_H-M   'P 1'
#
loop_
_entity.id
_entity.type
_entity.pdbx_description
1 polymer ?
#
loop_
_entity_poly.entity_id
_entity_poly.type
_entity_poly.pdbx_seq_one_letter_code
_entity_poly.pdbx_strand_id
1 'polypeptide(L)' 'MKVNVQCYAGAKADQRPVRFQLAGRDYLVEEIIDQWYGPEDVFFKLRADDGNLYILRHTLRNNAGADDWTLESFRQSS' A
#
# COMPACT_ATOMS: atom_id res chain seq x y z
N MET A 1 -2.40 9.79 -5.99
CA MET A 1 -2.98 9.00 -7.11
C MET A 1 -3.69 7.78 -6.54
N LYS A 2 -4.80 7.29 -7.13
CA LYS A 2 -5.45 6.05 -6.63
C LYS A 2 -4.63 4.82 -6.98
N VAL A 3 -4.61 3.85 -6.08
CA VAL A 3 -3.87 2.59 -6.21
C VAL A 3 -4.81 1.46 -5.84
N ASN A 4 -4.83 0.38 -6.62
CA ASN A 4 -5.55 -0.83 -6.21
C ASN A 4 -4.58 -1.72 -5.45
N VAL A 5 -4.90 -2.05 -4.19
CA VAL A 5 -4.01 -2.85 -3.35
C VAL A 5 -4.67 -4.19 -3.06
N GLN A 6 -3.92 -5.25 -3.27
CA GLN A 6 -4.29 -6.59 -2.82
C GLN A 6 -3.59 -6.84 -1.49
N CYS A 7 -4.38 -7.12 -0.46
CA CYS A 7 -3.87 -7.47 0.86
C CYS A 7 -3.97 -8.98 1.07
N TYR A 8 -2.99 -9.56 1.73
CA TYR A 8 -3.11 -10.95 2.19
C TYR A 8 -3.95 -11.00 3.47
N ALA A 9 -5.10 -11.67 3.41
CA ALA A 9 -5.99 -11.89 4.55
C ALA A 9 -5.63 -13.21 5.26
N GLY A 10 -4.47 -13.25 5.92
CA GLY A 10 -4.09 -14.39 6.74
C GLY A 10 -4.71 -14.31 8.13
N ALA A 11 -5.69 -15.19 8.43
CA ALA A 11 -6.36 -15.63 9.68
C ALA A 11 -6.28 -14.84 11.02
N LYS A 12 -5.35 -13.92 11.27
CA LYS A 12 -5.26 -13.09 12.48
C LYS A 12 -4.72 -11.69 12.14
N ALA A 13 -5.65 -10.79 11.89
CA ALA A 13 -5.61 -9.36 12.23
C ALA A 13 -4.68 -8.35 11.51
N ASP A 14 -3.69 -8.71 10.68
CA ASP A 14 -2.89 -7.68 9.97
C ASP A 14 -2.99 -7.82 8.45
N GLN A 15 -3.91 -7.07 7.83
CA GLN A 15 -3.97 -6.94 6.36
C GLN A 15 -2.69 -6.24 5.88
N ARG A 16 -1.78 -6.99 5.27
CA ARG A 16 -0.54 -6.45 4.70
C ARG A 16 -0.63 -6.38 3.17
N PRO A 17 -0.22 -5.26 2.55
CA PRO A 17 -0.19 -5.15 1.10
C PRO A 17 0.81 -6.16 0.54
N VAL A 18 0.35 -7.00 -0.40
CA VAL A 18 1.21 -7.98 -1.10
C VAL A 18 1.42 -7.62 -2.56
N ARG A 19 0.48 -6.89 -3.15
CA ARG A 19 0.56 -6.42 -4.52
C ARG A 19 -0.21 -5.13 -4.65
N PHE A 20 0.25 -4.24 -5.51
CA PHE A 20 -0.52 -3.05 -5.84
C PHE A 20 -0.44 -2.73 -7.32
N GLN A 21 -1.49 -2.08 -7.84
CA GLN A 21 -1.56 -1.64 -9.22
C GLN A 21 -1.54 -0.11 -9.26
N LEU A 22 -0.58 0.43 -10.01
CA LEU A 22 -0.38 1.86 -10.21
C LEU A 22 -0.28 2.12 -11.72
N ALA A 23 -1.11 3.03 -12.23
CA ALA A 23 -1.14 3.42 -13.64
C ALA A 23 -1.24 2.23 -14.63
N GLY A 24 -2.01 1.19 -14.27
CA GLY A 24 -2.19 0.00 -15.09
C GLY A 24 -1.02 -0.99 -15.07
N ARG A 25 0.00 -0.75 -14.24
CA ARG A 25 1.09 -1.70 -13.98
C ARG A 25 0.94 -2.30 -12.60
N ASP A 26 1.23 -3.58 -12.52
CA ASP A 26 1.21 -4.35 -11.29
C ASP A 26 2.62 -4.44 -10.70
N TYR A 27 2.70 -4.27 -9.38
CA TYR A 27 3.92 -4.29 -8.60
C TYR A 27 3.77 -5.29 -7.46
N LEU A 28 4.73 -6.19 -7.33
CA LEU A 28 4.78 -7.13 -6.22
C LEU A 28 5.48 -6.45 -5.03
N VAL A 29 4.88 -6.53 -3.85
CA VAL A 29 5.53 -6.03 -2.63
C VAL A 29 6.56 -7.07 -2.20
N GLU A 30 7.84 -6.76 -2.35
CA GLU A 30 8.93 -7.61 -1.88
C GLU A 30 9.14 -7.47 -0.38
N GLU A 31 9.00 -6.25 0.14
CA GLU A 31 9.31 -5.92 1.52
C GLU A 31 8.50 -4.72 2.01
N ILE A 32 7.97 -4.82 3.23
CA ILE A 32 7.38 -3.68 3.95
C ILE A 32 8.48 -3.12 4.85
N ILE A 33 8.98 -1.94 4.49
CA ILE A 33 10.08 -1.27 5.19
C ILE A 33 9.59 -0.62 6.47
N ASP A 34 8.41 0.00 6.43
CA ASP A 34 7.85 0.72 7.57
C ASP A 34 6.32 0.78 7.48
N GLN A 35 5.67 0.88 8.64
CA GLN A 35 4.23 1.03 8.78
C GLN A 35 3.93 1.97 9.94
N TRP A 36 3.13 3.00 9.69
CA TRP A 36 2.72 3.95 10.73
C TRP A 36 1.26 4.36 10.60
N TYR A 37 0.68 4.74 11.74
CA TYR A 37 -0.72 5.11 11.85
C TYR A 37 -0.85 6.63 11.96
N GLY A 38 -1.71 7.20 11.12
CA GLY A 38 -2.29 8.52 11.32
C GLY A 38 -3.61 8.42 12.10
N PRO A 39 -4.29 9.57 12.32
CA PRO A 39 -5.57 9.60 13.01
C PRO A 39 -6.68 8.79 12.34
N GLU A 40 -6.72 8.80 11.00
CA GLU A 40 -7.76 8.11 10.19
C GLU A 40 -7.16 7.34 8.99
N ASP A 41 -5.84 7.16 8.99
CA ASP A 41 -5.10 6.59 7.88
C ASP A 41 -4.01 5.63 8.38
N VAL A 42 -3.64 4.65 7.58
CA VAL A 42 -2.44 3.82 7.76
C VAL A 42 -1.53 4.05 6.58
N PHE A 43 -0.24 4.20 6.85
CA PHE A 43 0.77 4.38 5.83
C PHE A 43 1.69 3.17 5.81
N PHE A 44 2.08 2.78 4.60
CA PHE A 44 2.98 1.67 4.34
C PHE A 44 4.10 2.14 3.43
N LYS A 45 5.34 2.10 3.93
CA LYS A 45 6.52 2.23 3.09
C LYS A 45 6.95 0.84 2.66
N LEU A 46 7.04 0.63 1.35
CA LEU A 46 7.29 -0.68 0.77
C LEU A 46 8.30 -0.61 -0.37
N ARG A 47 9.00 -1.72 -0.59
CA ARG A 47 9.86 -1.98 -1.72
C ARG A 47 9.13 -2.90 -2.69
N ALA A 48 9.06 -2.51 -3.95
CA ALA A 48 8.48 -3.33 -5.00
C ALA A 48 9.56 -4.14 -5.75
N ASP A 49 9.11 -5.06 -6.60
CA ASP A 49 9.93 -5.93 -7.45
C ASP A 49 10.73 -5.18 -8.53
N ASP A 50 10.36 -3.93 -8.81
CA ASP A 50 11.14 -3.03 -9.66
C ASP A 50 12.31 -2.36 -8.91
N GLY A 51 12.51 -2.69 -7.62
CA GLY A 51 13.55 -2.14 -6.75
C GLY A 51 13.19 -0.79 -6.14
N ASN A 52 12.09 -0.17 -6.54
CA ASN A 52 11.72 1.16 -6.10
C ASN A 52 10.97 1.15 -4.77
N LEU A 53 10.95 2.32 -4.12
CA LEU A 53 10.24 2.53 -2.87
C LEU A 53 8.96 3.31 -3.08
N TYR A 54 7.90 2.87 -2.42
CA TYR A 54 6.58 3.50 -2.46
C TYR A 54 6.08 3.75 -1.05
N ILE A 55 5.33 4.84 -0.87
CA ILE A 55 4.55 5.11 0.32
C ILE A 55 3.09 5.09 -0.09
N LEU A 56 2.37 4.07 0.38
CA LEU A 56 0.93 3.94 0.19
C LEU A 56 0.20 4.42 1.45
N ARG A 57 -0.90 5.14 1.27
CA ARG A 57 -1.83 5.55 2.32
C ARG A 57 -3.15 4.81 2.14
N HIS A 58 -3.58 4.15 3.19
CA HIS A 58 -4.88 3.49 3.33
C HIS A 58 -5.76 4.32 4.25
N THR A 59 -6.86 4.87 3.72
CA THR A 59 -7.79 5.65 4.54
C THR A 59 -8.78 4.71 5.22
N LEU A 60 -8.75 4.67 6.55
CA LEU A 60 -9.61 3.81 7.38
C LEU A 60 -11.05 4.36 7.49
N ARG A 61 -11.21 5.65 7.22
CA ARG A 61 -12.51 6.34 7.27
C ARG A 61 -13.25 6.18 5.94
N ASN A 62 -13.86 5.03 5.68
CA ASN A 62 -14.96 4.97 4.70
C ASN A 62 -16.04 3.94 5.06
N ASN A 63 -17.22 4.48 5.39
CA ASN A 63 -18.45 3.78 5.74
C ASN A 63 -19.20 3.25 4.48
N ALA A 64 -18.47 2.83 3.44
CA ALA A 64 -19.03 2.46 2.15
C ALA A 64 -18.14 1.47 1.38
N GLY A 65 -17.78 0.34 1.99
CA GLY A 65 -17.35 -0.90 1.32
C GLY A 65 -16.13 -0.88 0.38
N ALA A 66 -15.52 0.27 0.11
CA ALA A 66 -14.39 0.43 -0.81
C ALA A 66 -13.15 0.88 -0.02
N ASP A 67 -12.16 -0.01 0.06
CA ASP A 67 -10.81 0.29 0.52
C ASP A 67 -10.20 1.42 -0.32
N ASP A 68 -10.03 2.61 0.25
CA ASP A 68 -9.39 3.74 -0.44
C ASP A 68 -7.88 3.75 -0.18
N TRP A 69 -7.13 3.39 -1.23
CA TRP A 69 -5.67 3.39 -1.23
C TRP A 69 -5.14 4.44 -2.19
N THR A 70 -4.15 5.21 -1.73
CA THR A 70 -3.49 6.24 -2.53
C THR A 70 -1.98 6.15 -2.45
N LEU A 71 -1.31 6.49 -3.55
CA LEU A 71 0.13 6.74 -3.56
C LEU A 71 0.40 8.13 -3.00
N GLU A 72 1.14 8.18 -1.90
CA GLU A 72 1.58 9.41 -1.23
C GLU A 72 2.95 9.86 -1.76
N SER A 73 3.89 8.92 -1.89
CA SER A 73 5.24 9.20 -2.36
C SER A 73 5.86 8.00 -3.07
N PHE A 74 6.80 8.27 -3.97
CA PHE A 74 7.58 7.28 -4.70
C PHE A 74 9.03 7.74 -4.78
N ARG A 75 9.96 6.81 -4.64
CA ARG A 75 11.38 7.04 -4.84
C ARG A 75 11.96 5.93 -5.71
N GLN A 76 12.50 6.34 -6.85
CA GLN A 76 13.21 5.44 -7.75
C GLN A 76 14.58 5.07 -7.18
N SER A 77 14.95 3.79 -7.23
CA SER A 77 16.34 3.37 -7.05
C SER A 77 17.11 3.65 -8.34
N SER A 78 18.18 4.46 -8.23
CA SER A 78 19.06 4.82 -9.35
C SER A 78 20.01 3.70 -9.72
#